data_AF-A0A928G744-F1
#
_entry.id   AF-A0A928G744-F1
#
_cell.length_a   1.000
_cell.length_b   1.000
_cell.length_c   1.000
_cell.angle_alpha   90.00
_cell.angle_beta   90.00
_cell.angle_gamma   90.00
#
_symmetry.space_group_name_H-M   'P 1'
#
loop_
_entity.id
_entity.type
_entity.pdbx_description
1 polymer ?
#
loop_
_entity_poly.entity_id
_entity_poly.type
_entity_poly.pdbx_seq_one_letter_code
_entity_poly.pdbx_strand_id
1 'polypeptide(L)'
;MKKLLFIAIFALTALTFSLSAQELYSTKVAPHPRLLLERGNITRMRDFVASRENAQLIHQQLIAKADAMLSTTPISKELIDAGTLDGELSQRIFTLAYAFVMTENMEYSRRAEQEMLNISLLNKWNTESLAELTLAMAIGYDWLFNTLPVHSRSIIGTALYEKCLRNITQIEGLDEESLTAFAYGALATMERAPEFYSEFIGKVIAHCNTTILGKEALNSFAYSDFGTLAEDITDKVMLVAALQSALGKEYGLTLPEGFMQSAEYLDFMVSPAGVTYDSENQPSTPSVVPAKYWFAAQADDASAVATDERLLKEKSQIKEQEMPLYMIFASSLDLNHKTTRPNAWGKQEWPVYVYRSGWEQPTDTYFIARGGSFVYECDGVQWATFKAGGSQEKSSAKLTESFSSSSRRGAVIDLGEEFANGVKSATRTIELDKKGNLTISDHVIVAEQPINIEWKIDTKAAAEVSGPSAIKLSHDGKDIFIKMRCKGRSRTSIQLEGDMQRVGFVIEAKANQVLDIEVEISTARSSILNRIGEKLKGNKSGSK
;
A
#
# COMPACT_ATOMS: atom_id res chain seq x y z
N MET A 1 -18.98 -31.31 -22.23
CA MET A 1 -17.61 -30.95 -21.80
C MET A 1 -17.58 -29.83 -20.75
N LYS A 2 -18.16 -28.64 -20.97
CA LYS A 2 -18.17 -27.54 -19.97
C LYS A 2 -18.78 -27.89 -18.60
N LYS A 3 -19.89 -28.66 -18.55
CA LYS A 3 -20.51 -29.13 -17.29
C LYS A 3 -19.66 -30.17 -16.53
N LEU A 4 -18.99 -31.07 -17.25
CA LEU A 4 -18.08 -32.06 -16.65
C LEU A 4 -16.79 -31.41 -16.13
N LEU A 5 -16.30 -30.38 -16.82
CA LEU A 5 -15.18 -29.56 -16.36
C LEU A 5 -15.54 -28.79 -15.07
N PHE A 6 -16.75 -28.20 -15.01
CA PHE A 6 -17.25 -27.52 -13.81
C PHE A 6 -17.39 -28.48 -12.62
N ILE A 7 -17.94 -29.67 -12.83
CA ILE A 7 -18.08 -30.69 -11.77
C ILE A 7 -16.71 -31.22 -11.31
N ALA A 8 -15.76 -31.40 -12.24
CA ALA A 8 -14.41 -31.82 -11.90
C ALA A 8 -13.63 -30.74 -11.13
N ILE A 9 -13.76 -29.46 -11.52
CA ILE A 9 -13.16 -28.34 -10.78
C ILE A 9 -13.80 -28.22 -9.39
N PHE A 10 -15.12 -28.30 -9.29
CA PHE A 10 -15.83 -28.24 -8.00
C PHE A 10 -15.51 -29.44 -7.09
N ALA A 11 -15.33 -30.64 -7.65
CA ALA A 11 -14.90 -31.81 -6.90
C ALA A 11 -13.43 -31.68 -6.43
N LEU A 12 -12.55 -31.10 -7.25
CA LEU A 12 -11.14 -30.89 -6.90
C LEU A 12 -10.96 -29.80 -5.83
N THR A 13 -11.75 -28.71 -5.89
CA THR A 13 -11.78 -27.68 -4.85
C THR A 13 -12.40 -28.20 -3.55
N ALA A 14 -13.46 -29.00 -3.61
CA ALA A 14 -14.04 -29.64 -2.44
C ALA A 14 -13.10 -30.68 -1.77
N LEU A 15 -12.31 -31.42 -2.58
CA LEU A 15 -11.34 -32.39 -2.06
C LEU A 15 -10.14 -31.72 -1.39
N THR A 16 -9.62 -30.64 -1.98
CA THR A 16 -8.51 -29.84 -1.41
C THR A 16 -8.94 -29.10 -0.15
N PHE A 17 -10.17 -28.58 -0.12
CA PHE A 17 -10.76 -27.95 1.07
C PHE A 17 -10.92 -28.94 2.24
N SER A 18 -11.45 -30.14 1.97
CA SER A 18 -11.61 -31.18 2.99
C SER A 18 -10.27 -31.67 3.55
N LEU A 19 -9.21 -31.67 2.74
CA LEU A 19 -7.85 -32.04 3.16
C LEU A 19 -7.22 -30.97 4.07
N SER A 20 -7.42 -29.68 3.75
CA SER A 20 -6.93 -28.53 4.52
C SER A 20 -7.58 -28.43 5.91
N ALA A 21 -8.91 -28.62 6.00
CA ALA A 21 -9.61 -28.60 7.28
C ALA A 21 -9.20 -29.77 8.20
N GLN A 22 -8.98 -30.96 7.64
CA GLN A 22 -8.49 -32.11 8.39
C GLN A 22 -7.03 -31.92 8.87
N GLU A 23 -6.20 -31.27 8.04
CA GLU A 23 -4.83 -30.90 8.42
C GLU A 23 -4.82 -29.83 9.52
N LEU A 24 -5.66 -28.80 9.43
CA LEU A 24 -5.84 -27.79 10.47
C LEU A 24 -6.29 -28.42 11.79
N TYR A 25 -7.30 -29.29 11.75
CA TYR A 25 -7.82 -29.96 12.94
C TYR A 25 -6.79 -30.87 13.62
N SER A 26 -5.93 -31.52 12.83
CA SER A 26 -4.84 -32.36 13.35
C SER A 26 -3.59 -31.56 13.76
N THR A 27 -3.51 -30.28 13.39
CA THR A 27 -2.41 -29.40 13.77
C THR A 27 -2.56 -28.98 15.22
N LYS A 28 -1.56 -29.30 16.05
CA LYS A 28 -1.55 -28.90 17.46
C LYS A 28 -1.28 -27.40 17.56
N VAL A 29 -2.28 -26.65 18.05
CA VAL A 29 -2.13 -25.22 18.35
C VAL A 29 -1.08 -24.98 19.45
N ALA A 30 -0.30 -23.91 19.30
CA ALA A 30 0.70 -23.47 20.28
C ALA A 30 0.06 -23.11 21.64
N PRO A 31 0.81 -23.18 22.75
CA PRO A 31 0.36 -22.67 24.04
C PRO A 31 0.33 -21.13 24.04
N HIS A 32 -0.51 -20.54 24.89
CA HIS A 32 -0.57 -19.08 25.06
C HIS A 32 0.70 -18.48 25.71
N PRO A 33 1.11 -17.26 25.32
CA PRO A 33 0.60 -16.49 24.19
C PRO A 33 1.01 -17.12 22.86
N ARG A 34 0.12 -17.07 21.87
CA ARG A 34 0.30 -17.70 20.54
C ARG A 34 -0.10 -16.81 19.38
N LEU A 35 -0.68 -15.63 19.62
CA LEU A 35 -0.98 -14.65 18.58
C LEU A 35 0.17 -13.64 18.49
N LEU A 36 0.91 -13.63 17.37
CA LEU A 36 2.02 -12.72 17.06
C LEU A 36 3.28 -12.86 17.95
N LEU A 37 3.15 -13.36 19.18
CA LEU A 37 4.25 -13.56 20.12
C LEU A 37 4.73 -14.99 20.12
N GLU A 38 5.74 -15.27 19.31
CA GLU A 38 6.49 -16.51 19.38
C GLU A 38 7.46 -16.52 20.57
N ARG A 39 7.99 -17.71 20.88
CA ARG A 39 8.99 -17.88 21.94
C ARG A 39 10.21 -17.00 21.65
N GLY A 40 10.55 -16.13 22.60
CA GLY A 40 11.69 -15.22 22.50
C GLY A 40 11.37 -13.84 21.93
N ASN A 41 10.15 -13.59 21.42
CA ASN A 41 9.75 -12.27 20.91
C ASN A 41 9.87 -11.18 21.97
N ILE A 42 9.42 -11.45 23.19
CA ILE A 42 9.47 -10.47 24.29
C ILE A 42 10.92 -10.01 24.57
N THR A 43 11.87 -10.95 24.62
CA THR A 43 13.29 -10.62 24.80
C THR A 43 13.81 -9.79 23.64
N ARG A 44 13.54 -10.20 22.38
CA ARG A 44 13.91 -9.44 21.18
C ARG A 44 13.34 -8.03 21.19
N MET A 45 12.09 -7.86 21.58
CA MET A 45 11.44 -6.55 21.68
C MET A 45 12.10 -5.67 22.74
N ARG A 46 12.48 -6.22 23.91
CA ARG A 46 13.20 -5.49 24.96
C ARG A 46 14.59 -5.04 24.49
N ASP A 47 15.33 -5.92 23.82
CA ASP A 47 16.64 -5.61 23.23
C ASP A 47 16.52 -4.55 22.11
N PHE A 48 15.45 -4.62 21.32
CA PHE A 48 15.15 -3.65 20.26
C PHE A 48 14.90 -2.26 20.85
N VAL A 49 14.08 -2.15 21.90
CA VAL A 49 13.87 -0.89 22.65
C VAL A 49 15.19 -0.33 23.19
N ALA A 50 16.06 -1.19 23.72
CA ALA A 50 17.34 -0.77 24.29
C ALA A 50 18.36 -0.30 23.24
N SER A 51 18.21 -0.71 21.98
CA SER A 51 19.21 -0.51 20.93
C SER A 51 18.80 0.50 19.84
N ARG A 52 17.52 0.87 19.73
CA ARG A 52 17.02 1.76 18.66
C ARG A 52 16.26 2.96 19.21
N GLU A 53 16.64 4.15 18.73
CA GLU A 53 16.03 5.44 19.14
C GLU A 53 14.53 5.50 18.82
N ASN A 54 14.14 5.16 17.59
CA ASN A 54 12.73 5.11 17.18
C ASN A 54 11.92 4.14 18.05
N ALA A 55 12.46 2.94 18.32
CA ALA A 55 11.82 1.95 19.18
C ALA A 55 11.64 2.46 20.62
N GLN A 56 12.64 3.15 21.17
CA GLN A 56 12.56 3.76 22.50
C GLN A 56 11.46 4.83 22.56
N LEU A 57 11.36 5.68 21.54
CA LEU A 57 10.32 6.72 21.46
C LEU A 57 8.92 6.11 21.40
N ILE A 58 8.70 5.12 20.53
CA ILE A 58 7.40 4.44 20.42
C ILE A 58 7.06 3.67 21.71
N HIS A 59 8.04 2.99 22.31
CA HIS A 59 7.84 2.30 23.58
C HIS A 59 7.41 3.28 24.70
N GLN A 60 8.08 4.43 24.82
CA GLN A 60 7.70 5.44 25.82
C GLN A 60 6.28 5.97 25.59
N GLN A 61 5.87 6.20 24.33
CA GLN A 61 4.50 6.60 24.01
C GLN A 61 3.47 5.54 24.42
N LEU A 62 3.75 4.26 24.13
CA LEU A 62 2.89 3.15 24.53
C LEU A 62 2.75 3.04 26.06
N ILE A 63 3.85 3.16 26.81
CA ILE A 63 3.80 3.13 28.28
C ILE A 63 3.04 4.35 28.83
N ALA A 64 3.31 5.56 28.33
CA ALA A 64 2.60 6.76 28.77
C ALA A 64 1.09 6.68 28.50
N LYS A 65 0.69 6.10 27.37
CA LYS A 65 -0.72 5.82 27.06
C LYS A 65 -1.32 4.80 28.02
N ALA A 66 -0.61 3.70 28.30
CA ALA A 66 -1.05 2.70 29.26
C ALA A 66 -1.22 3.29 30.68
N ASP A 67 -0.29 4.15 31.11
CA ASP A 67 -0.37 4.86 32.40
C ASP A 67 -1.58 5.80 32.47
N ALA A 68 -1.79 6.60 31.42
CA ALA A 68 -2.96 7.48 31.34
C ALA A 68 -4.26 6.66 31.41
N MET A 69 -4.29 5.51 30.73
CA MET A 69 -5.43 4.60 30.73
C MET A 69 -5.74 4.07 32.14
N LEU A 70 -4.79 3.86 33.05
CA LEU A 70 -5.09 3.37 34.41
C LEU A 70 -6.08 4.26 35.17
N SER A 71 -6.17 5.55 34.83
CA SER A 71 -7.07 6.52 35.49
C SER A 71 -8.32 6.86 34.67
N THR A 72 -8.46 6.39 33.43
CA THR A 72 -9.64 6.68 32.61
C THR A 72 -10.81 5.75 32.94
N THR A 73 -12.03 6.22 32.66
CA THR A 73 -13.23 5.38 32.76
C THR A 73 -13.04 4.11 31.93
N PRO A 74 -13.22 2.91 32.52
CA PRO A 74 -13.22 1.67 31.77
C PRO A 74 -14.33 1.66 30.72
N ILE A 75 -14.15 0.90 29.66
CA ILE A 75 -15.13 0.62 28.63
C ILE A 75 -16.43 0.18 29.31
N SER A 76 -17.54 0.79 28.91
CA SER A 76 -18.86 0.46 29.42
C SER A 76 -19.85 0.41 28.26
N LYS A 77 -21.03 -0.17 28.51
CA LYS A 77 -22.11 -0.20 27.51
C LYS A 77 -22.48 1.20 27.04
N GLU A 78 -22.52 2.16 27.96
CA GLU A 78 -22.89 3.55 27.67
C GLU A 78 -21.88 4.22 26.75
N LEU A 79 -20.57 3.97 26.93
CA LEU A 79 -19.53 4.53 26.06
C LEU A 79 -19.57 3.94 24.65
N ILE A 80 -19.85 2.64 24.54
CA ILE A 80 -19.99 1.95 23.25
C ILE A 80 -21.27 2.40 22.53
N ASP A 81 -22.42 2.40 23.22
CA ASP A 81 -23.70 2.82 22.65
C ASP A 81 -23.68 4.31 22.20
N ALA A 82 -22.80 5.11 22.80
CA ALA A 82 -22.59 6.51 22.43
C ALA A 82 -21.56 6.72 21.30
N GLY A 83 -20.94 5.66 20.76
CA GLY A 83 -19.89 5.75 19.75
C GLY A 83 -18.62 6.48 20.22
N THR A 84 -18.43 6.62 21.54
CA THR A 84 -17.31 7.39 22.12
C THR A 84 -15.98 6.66 22.02
N LEU A 85 -16.00 5.39 21.61
CA LEU A 85 -14.84 4.49 21.56
C LEU A 85 -14.56 3.96 20.15
N ASP A 86 -15.22 4.50 19.12
CA ASP A 86 -15.05 4.05 17.74
C ASP A 86 -13.58 4.23 17.31
N GLY A 87 -12.90 3.13 16.97
CA GLY A 87 -11.47 3.12 16.63
C GLY A 87 -10.50 3.14 17.83
N GLU A 88 -10.98 3.14 19.07
CA GLU A 88 -10.13 3.11 20.27
C GLU A 88 -10.14 1.74 20.99
N LEU A 89 -11.06 0.84 20.65
CA LEU A 89 -11.29 -0.40 21.40
C LEU A 89 -10.07 -1.34 21.29
N SER A 90 -9.60 -1.54 20.07
CA SER A 90 -8.38 -2.31 19.78
C SER A 90 -7.15 -1.67 20.44
N GLN A 91 -6.99 -0.36 20.27
CA GLN A 91 -5.89 0.40 20.82
C GLN A 91 -5.78 0.23 22.34
N ARG A 92 -6.88 0.34 23.08
CA ARG A 92 -6.89 0.27 24.55
C ARG A 92 -6.37 -1.07 25.06
N ILE A 93 -6.98 -2.16 24.60
CA ILE A 93 -6.63 -3.50 25.09
C ILE A 93 -5.23 -3.89 24.61
N PHE A 94 -4.88 -3.60 23.35
CA PHE A 94 -3.58 -3.94 22.81
C PHE A 94 -2.46 -3.15 23.49
N THR A 95 -2.64 -1.85 23.75
CA THR A 95 -1.67 -1.03 24.47
C THR A 95 -1.44 -1.52 25.90
N LEU A 96 -2.50 -1.85 26.64
CA LEU A 96 -2.38 -2.38 28.00
C LEU A 96 -1.72 -3.77 28.03
N ALA A 97 -2.07 -4.65 27.08
CA ALA A 97 -1.45 -5.96 26.94
C ALA A 97 0.04 -5.84 26.61
N TYR A 98 0.40 -4.95 25.67
CA TYR A 98 1.79 -4.63 25.34
C TYR A 98 2.55 -4.11 26.56
N ALA A 99 1.99 -3.12 27.28
CA ALA A 99 2.63 -2.53 28.45
C ALA A 99 2.90 -3.58 29.53
N PHE A 100 1.94 -4.47 29.80
CA PHE A 100 2.16 -5.61 30.69
C PHE A 100 3.28 -6.53 30.21
N VAL A 101 3.25 -6.96 28.94
CA VAL A 101 4.27 -7.88 28.39
C VAL A 101 5.68 -7.29 28.49
N MET A 102 5.82 -5.98 28.26
CA MET A 102 7.12 -5.32 28.27
C MET A 102 7.64 -5.02 29.67
N THR A 103 6.76 -4.71 30.63
CA THR A 103 7.14 -4.21 31.98
C THR A 103 6.87 -5.18 33.13
N GLU A 104 6.02 -6.18 32.91
CA GLU A 104 5.48 -7.10 33.93
C GLU A 104 4.70 -6.39 35.06
N ASN A 105 4.31 -5.11 34.87
CA ASN A 105 3.49 -4.39 35.83
C ASN A 105 2.04 -4.88 35.80
N MET A 106 1.63 -5.54 36.89
CA MET A 106 0.30 -6.14 37.05
C MET A 106 -0.87 -5.13 36.98
N GLU A 107 -0.63 -3.84 37.17
CA GLU A 107 -1.69 -2.83 37.02
C GLU A 107 -2.26 -2.80 35.60
N TYR A 108 -1.40 -2.90 34.57
CA TYR A 108 -1.85 -2.95 33.18
C TYR A 108 -2.64 -4.23 32.89
N SER A 109 -2.20 -5.39 33.41
CA SER A 109 -2.93 -6.65 33.24
C SER A 109 -4.31 -6.61 33.90
N ARG A 110 -4.43 -6.05 35.11
CA ARG A 110 -5.71 -5.92 35.81
C ARG A 110 -6.63 -4.93 35.10
N ARG A 111 -6.08 -3.85 34.57
CA ARG A 111 -6.85 -2.88 33.80
C ARG A 111 -7.36 -3.49 32.49
N ALA A 112 -6.52 -4.20 31.73
CA ALA A 112 -6.94 -4.90 30.52
C ALA A 112 -8.00 -5.98 30.82
N GLU A 113 -7.86 -6.71 31.93
CA GLU A 113 -8.88 -7.65 32.40
C GLU A 113 -10.23 -6.95 32.62
N GLN A 114 -10.25 -5.81 33.31
CA GLN A 114 -11.46 -5.03 33.55
C GLN A 114 -12.13 -4.59 32.24
N GLU A 115 -11.33 -4.11 31.27
CA GLU A 115 -11.82 -3.73 29.94
C GLU A 115 -12.49 -4.91 29.23
N MET A 116 -11.81 -6.05 29.17
CA MET A 116 -12.32 -7.26 28.51
C MET A 116 -13.55 -7.84 29.22
N LEU A 117 -13.62 -7.80 30.55
CA LEU A 117 -14.79 -8.24 31.31
C LEU A 117 -16.00 -7.35 31.02
N ASN A 118 -15.82 -6.03 30.97
CA ASN A 118 -16.92 -5.12 30.66
C ASN A 118 -17.49 -5.37 29.27
N ILE A 119 -16.64 -5.56 28.26
CA ILE A 119 -17.06 -5.96 26.90
C ILE A 119 -17.77 -7.31 26.91
N SER A 120 -17.25 -8.29 27.66
CA SER A 120 -17.81 -9.63 27.75
C SER A 120 -19.21 -9.67 28.38
N LEU A 121 -19.53 -8.70 29.25
CA LEU A 121 -20.82 -8.60 29.94
C LEU A 121 -21.90 -7.86 29.15
N LEU A 122 -21.55 -7.26 28.00
CA LEU A 122 -22.54 -6.67 27.10
C LEU A 122 -23.54 -7.73 26.62
N ASN A 123 -24.83 -7.38 26.56
CA ASN A 123 -25.87 -8.34 26.17
C ASN A 123 -25.62 -8.94 24.77
N LYS A 124 -25.19 -8.11 23.81
CA LYS A 124 -24.86 -8.51 22.43
C LYS A 124 -23.64 -7.71 21.95
N TRP A 125 -22.88 -8.30 21.03
CA TRP A 125 -21.90 -7.61 20.21
C TRP A 125 -22.53 -7.46 18.82
N ASN A 126 -23.26 -6.37 18.59
CA ASN A 126 -23.98 -6.12 17.33
C ASN A 126 -23.76 -4.68 16.88
N THR A 127 -22.51 -4.38 16.55
CA THR A 127 -22.03 -3.06 16.16
C THR A 127 -21.28 -3.15 14.83
N GLU A 128 -21.09 -2.01 14.17
CA GLU A 128 -20.19 -1.90 13.02
C GLU A 128 -18.73 -2.25 13.40
N SER A 129 -18.37 -2.10 14.69
CA SER A 129 -17.05 -2.42 15.26
C SER A 129 -16.85 -3.88 15.72
N LEU A 130 -17.64 -4.85 15.23
CA LEU A 130 -17.56 -6.25 15.69
C LEU A 130 -16.18 -6.88 15.42
N ALA A 131 -15.57 -6.57 14.27
CA ALA A 131 -14.22 -7.01 13.91
C ALA A 131 -13.19 -6.44 14.89
N GLU A 132 -13.17 -5.13 15.06
CA GLU A 132 -12.27 -4.42 15.98
C GLU A 132 -12.35 -4.99 17.42
N LEU A 133 -13.58 -5.15 17.95
CA LEU A 133 -13.82 -5.75 19.26
C LEU A 133 -13.25 -7.16 19.38
N THR A 134 -13.45 -7.98 18.34
CA THR A 134 -12.99 -9.37 18.36
C THR A 134 -11.47 -9.43 18.34
N LEU A 135 -10.82 -8.62 17.51
CA LEU A 135 -9.36 -8.52 17.45
C LEU A 135 -8.78 -8.09 18.80
N ALA A 136 -9.35 -7.03 19.40
CA ALA A 136 -8.94 -6.50 20.70
C ALA A 136 -9.02 -7.57 21.80
N MET A 137 -10.17 -8.23 21.89
CA MET A 137 -10.46 -9.27 22.87
C MET A 137 -9.57 -10.51 22.67
N ALA A 138 -9.32 -10.90 21.42
CA ALA A 138 -8.45 -12.03 21.09
C ALA A 138 -7.00 -11.78 21.52
N ILE A 139 -6.44 -10.62 21.18
CA ILE A 139 -5.07 -10.25 21.57
C ILE A 139 -4.95 -10.15 23.09
N GLY A 140 -5.85 -9.45 23.76
CA GLY A 140 -5.84 -9.31 25.22
C GLY A 140 -5.97 -10.66 25.94
N TYR A 141 -6.90 -11.52 25.49
CA TYR A 141 -7.10 -12.85 26.04
C TYR A 141 -5.85 -13.72 25.88
N ASP A 142 -5.23 -13.69 24.71
CA ASP A 142 -4.07 -14.50 24.37
C ASP A 142 -2.81 -14.06 25.12
N TRP A 143 -2.48 -12.77 25.05
CA TRP A 143 -1.26 -12.21 25.63
C TRP A 143 -1.27 -12.25 27.16
N LEU A 144 -2.44 -12.06 27.77
CA LEU A 144 -2.61 -12.05 29.22
C LEU A 144 -3.11 -13.39 29.77
N PHE A 145 -3.22 -14.44 28.94
CA PHE A 145 -3.83 -15.70 29.33
C PHE A 145 -3.29 -16.26 30.66
N ASN A 146 -1.96 -16.25 30.83
CA ASN A 146 -1.31 -16.81 32.01
C ASN A 146 -1.49 -15.97 33.28
N THR A 147 -1.81 -14.68 33.16
CA THR A 147 -2.04 -13.78 34.29
C THR A 147 -3.52 -13.58 34.63
N LEU A 148 -4.41 -13.74 33.64
CA LEU A 148 -5.85 -13.65 33.85
C LEU A 148 -6.32 -14.70 34.88
N PRO A 149 -7.19 -14.33 35.84
CA PRO A 149 -7.88 -15.29 36.68
C PRO A 149 -8.65 -16.32 35.84
N VAL A 150 -8.73 -17.57 36.34
CA VAL A 150 -9.44 -18.68 35.67
C VAL A 150 -10.89 -18.28 35.33
N HIS A 151 -11.56 -17.58 36.25
CA HIS A 151 -12.94 -17.13 36.05
C HIS A 151 -13.05 -16.12 34.90
N SER A 152 -12.15 -15.14 34.86
CA SER A 152 -12.11 -14.11 33.81
C SER A 152 -11.79 -14.73 32.45
N ARG A 153 -10.83 -15.67 32.37
CA ARG A 153 -10.60 -16.45 31.15
C ARG A 153 -11.86 -17.19 30.68
N SER A 154 -12.59 -17.78 31.61
CA SER A 154 -13.84 -18.48 31.28
C SER A 154 -14.87 -17.51 30.68
N ILE A 155 -15.08 -16.35 31.30
CA ILE A 155 -16.03 -15.33 30.82
C ILE A 155 -15.62 -14.80 29.45
N ILE A 156 -14.37 -14.33 29.32
CA ILE A 156 -13.87 -13.68 28.10
C ILE A 156 -13.89 -14.63 26.91
N GLY A 157 -13.36 -15.85 27.07
CA GLY A 157 -13.39 -16.85 26.00
C GLY A 157 -14.81 -17.30 25.65
N THR A 158 -15.74 -17.30 26.60
CA THR A 158 -17.15 -17.63 26.33
C THR A 158 -17.81 -16.52 25.53
N ALA A 159 -17.52 -15.25 25.85
CA ALA A 159 -18.02 -14.12 25.09
C ALA A 159 -17.52 -14.13 23.63
N LEU A 160 -16.22 -14.34 23.41
CA LEU A 160 -15.63 -14.49 22.06
C LEU A 160 -16.37 -15.54 21.23
N TYR A 161 -16.66 -16.71 21.83
CA TYR A 161 -17.39 -17.77 21.14
C TYR A 161 -18.88 -17.44 20.95
N GLU A 162 -19.61 -17.18 22.03
CA GLU A 162 -21.08 -17.12 22.01
C GLU A 162 -21.64 -15.83 21.41
N LYS A 163 -20.95 -14.71 21.60
CA LYS A 163 -21.41 -13.40 21.15
C LYS A 163 -20.92 -13.05 19.74
N CYS A 164 -19.77 -13.59 19.33
CA CYS A 164 -19.21 -13.36 18.00
C CYS A 164 -19.14 -14.66 17.19
N LEU A 165 -18.12 -15.49 17.42
CA LEU A 165 -17.65 -16.47 16.44
C LEU A 165 -18.68 -17.53 16.06
N ARG A 166 -19.50 -18.02 17.00
CA ARG A 166 -20.53 -19.04 16.69
C ARG A 166 -21.61 -18.53 15.74
N ASN A 167 -21.78 -17.20 15.64
CA ASN A 167 -22.79 -16.58 14.81
C ASN A 167 -22.26 -16.30 13.39
N ILE A 168 -20.93 -16.37 13.18
CA ILE A 168 -20.29 -16.21 11.87
C ILE A 168 -20.34 -17.55 11.13
N THR A 169 -21.50 -17.82 10.51
CA THR A 169 -21.75 -19.09 9.80
C THR A 169 -21.42 -19.02 8.31
N GLN A 170 -21.28 -17.81 7.76
CA GLN A 170 -20.91 -17.52 6.38
C GLN A 170 -19.79 -16.49 6.37
N ILE A 171 -18.86 -16.63 5.42
CA ILE A 171 -17.74 -15.70 5.25
C ILE A 171 -17.90 -14.82 4.00
N GLU A 172 -18.83 -15.17 3.12
CA GLU A 172 -19.11 -14.46 1.88
C GLU A 172 -19.61 -13.04 2.19
N GLY A 173 -18.90 -12.04 1.68
CA GLY A 173 -19.23 -10.62 1.85
C GLY A 173 -18.59 -9.96 3.07
N LEU A 174 -17.82 -10.70 3.88
CA LEU A 174 -16.94 -10.09 4.88
C LEU A 174 -15.66 -9.56 4.21
N ASP A 175 -15.17 -8.42 4.70
CA ASP A 175 -13.87 -7.87 4.32
C ASP A 175 -12.70 -8.63 4.98
N GLU A 176 -11.48 -8.39 4.50
CA GLU A 176 -10.28 -9.08 5.01
C GLU A 176 -9.96 -8.70 6.46
N GLU A 177 -10.26 -7.47 6.88
CA GLU A 177 -10.14 -7.01 8.27
C GLU A 177 -10.98 -7.90 9.20
N SER A 178 -12.27 -8.07 8.89
CA SER A 178 -13.20 -8.89 9.66
C SER A 178 -12.77 -10.35 9.70
N LEU A 179 -12.38 -10.90 8.54
CA LEU A 179 -11.91 -12.29 8.46
C LEU A 179 -10.65 -12.52 9.31
N THR A 180 -9.72 -11.56 9.29
CA THR A 180 -8.51 -11.58 10.11
C THR A 180 -8.85 -11.50 11.59
N ALA A 181 -9.70 -10.56 12.00
CA ALA A 181 -10.13 -10.42 13.39
C ALA A 181 -10.83 -11.69 13.92
N PHE A 182 -11.70 -12.31 13.13
CA PHE A 182 -12.39 -13.53 13.52
C PHE A 182 -11.45 -14.74 13.56
N ALA A 183 -10.48 -14.82 12.65
CA ALA A 183 -9.42 -15.83 12.71
C ALA A 183 -8.59 -15.69 13.99
N TYR A 184 -8.28 -14.46 14.43
CA TYR A 184 -7.62 -14.19 15.71
C TYR A 184 -8.46 -14.70 16.88
N GLY A 185 -9.76 -14.41 16.91
CA GLY A 185 -10.68 -14.92 17.92
C GLY A 185 -10.72 -16.46 17.98
N ALA A 186 -10.81 -17.10 16.81
CA ALA A 186 -10.80 -18.56 16.69
C ALA A 186 -9.48 -19.17 17.19
N LEU A 187 -8.33 -18.63 16.75
CA LEU A 187 -7.01 -19.10 17.17
C LEU A 187 -6.79 -18.88 18.68
N ALA A 188 -7.20 -17.74 19.24
CA ALA A 188 -7.12 -17.46 20.67
C ALA A 188 -7.95 -18.46 21.50
N THR A 189 -9.06 -18.96 20.97
CA THR A 189 -10.00 -19.79 21.74
C THR A 189 -10.19 -21.21 21.19
N MET A 190 -9.22 -21.69 20.39
CA MET A 190 -9.28 -22.91 19.59
C MET A 190 -9.82 -24.14 20.36
N GLU A 191 -9.46 -24.28 21.64
CA GLU A 191 -9.84 -25.41 22.49
C GLU A 191 -11.35 -25.48 22.78
N ARG A 192 -12.11 -24.41 22.55
CA ARG A 192 -13.55 -24.35 22.84
C ARG A 192 -14.41 -25.05 21.78
N ALA A 193 -14.01 -24.99 20.52
CA ALA A 193 -14.75 -25.55 19.40
C ALA A 193 -13.79 -25.96 18.27
N PRO A 194 -12.90 -26.94 18.50
CA PRO A 194 -11.75 -27.21 17.63
C PRO A 194 -12.16 -27.62 16.21
N GLU A 195 -13.20 -28.44 16.05
CA GLU A 195 -13.70 -28.79 14.70
C GLU A 195 -14.25 -27.55 13.97
N PHE A 196 -15.12 -26.78 14.63
CA PHE A 196 -15.75 -25.59 14.06
C PHE A 196 -14.70 -24.53 13.67
N TYR A 197 -13.75 -24.26 14.55
CA TYR A 197 -12.70 -23.27 14.29
C TYR A 197 -11.73 -23.72 13.20
N SER A 198 -11.40 -25.00 13.13
CA SER A 198 -10.55 -25.53 12.04
C SER A 198 -11.25 -25.39 10.69
N GLU A 199 -12.55 -25.69 10.62
CA GLU A 199 -13.33 -25.47 9.40
C GLU A 199 -13.40 -23.99 9.04
N PHE A 200 -13.69 -23.11 10.01
CA PHE A 200 -13.77 -21.67 9.81
C PHE A 200 -12.45 -21.08 9.29
N ILE A 201 -11.33 -21.38 9.95
CA ILE A 201 -9.99 -20.92 9.54
C ILE A 201 -9.66 -21.45 8.15
N GLY A 202 -10.04 -22.70 7.82
CA GLY A 202 -9.90 -23.24 6.48
C GLY A 202 -10.64 -22.44 5.41
N LYS A 203 -11.87 -21.96 5.71
CA LYS A 203 -12.64 -21.06 4.82
C LYS A 203 -11.93 -19.72 4.65
N VAL A 204 -11.46 -19.12 5.75
CA VAL A 204 -10.71 -17.84 5.71
C VAL A 204 -9.48 -17.97 4.82
N ILE A 205 -8.64 -19.00 5.02
CA ILE A 205 -7.43 -19.24 4.21
C ILE A 205 -7.78 -19.42 2.73
N ALA A 206 -8.82 -20.20 2.42
CA ALA A 206 -9.25 -20.44 1.05
C ALA A 206 -9.73 -19.13 0.37
N HIS A 207 -10.48 -18.29 1.09
CA HIS A 207 -10.92 -16.99 0.60
C HIS A 207 -9.73 -16.06 0.36
N CYS A 208 -8.87 -15.86 1.37
CA CYS A 208 -7.71 -14.97 1.31
C CYS A 208 -6.65 -15.39 0.29
N ASN A 209 -6.60 -16.66 -0.11
CA ASN A 209 -5.76 -17.15 -1.21
C ASN A 209 -6.29 -16.72 -2.59
N THR A 210 -7.58 -16.42 -2.71
CA THR A 210 -8.20 -15.94 -3.96
C THR A 210 -8.35 -14.42 -4.04
N THR A 211 -8.24 -13.71 -2.91
CA THR A 211 -8.42 -12.26 -2.81
C THR A 211 -7.11 -11.50 -2.67
N ILE A 212 -7.24 -10.19 -2.92
CA ILE A 212 -6.32 -9.05 -2.79
C ILE A 212 -4.88 -9.20 -3.28
N LEU A 213 -4.18 -10.34 -3.22
CA LEU A 213 -2.78 -10.43 -3.68
C LEU A 213 -2.57 -11.41 -4.84
N GLY A 214 -3.66 -11.88 -5.46
CA GLY A 214 -3.66 -12.63 -6.72
C GLY A 214 -3.50 -11.73 -7.97
N LYS A 215 -3.30 -12.36 -9.13
CA LYS A 215 -3.04 -11.70 -10.43
C LYS A 215 -4.09 -10.63 -10.81
N GLU A 216 -5.36 -10.82 -10.44
CA GLU A 216 -6.44 -9.87 -10.72
C GLU A 216 -6.36 -8.59 -9.85
N ALA A 217 -5.76 -8.69 -8.67
CA ALA A 217 -5.65 -7.58 -7.73
C ALA A 217 -4.43 -6.68 -8.00
N LEU A 218 -3.41 -7.18 -8.70
CA LEU A 218 -2.25 -6.41 -9.18
C LEU A 218 -2.65 -5.13 -9.95
N ASN A 219 -3.66 -5.24 -10.81
CA ASN A 219 -4.20 -4.10 -11.55
C ASN A 219 -4.96 -3.13 -10.64
N SER A 220 -5.61 -3.63 -9.59
CA SER A 220 -6.30 -2.78 -8.61
C SER A 220 -5.33 -2.05 -7.69
N PHE A 221 -4.17 -2.63 -7.37
CA PHE A 221 -3.16 -1.99 -6.52
C PHE A 221 -2.45 -0.81 -7.14
N ALA A 222 -2.16 -0.89 -8.44
CA ALA A 222 -1.67 0.26 -9.19
C ALA A 222 -2.59 1.47 -8.98
N TYR A 223 -3.90 1.21 -8.91
CA TYR A 223 -5.10 1.99 -8.53
C TYR A 223 -5.16 2.65 -7.14
N SER A 224 -4.65 1.93 -6.14
CA SER A 224 -4.97 2.23 -4.75
C SER A 224 -4.21 3.45 -4.25
N ASP A 225 -4.81 4.20 -3.33
CA ASP A 225 -4.05 5.12 -2.50
C ASP A 225 -3.17 4.34 -1.50
N PHE A 226 -2.17 5.03 -0.98
CA PHE A 226 -1.19 4.46 -0.06
C PHE A 226 -1.86 3.89 1.19
N GLY A 227 -2.89 4.56 1.72
CA GLY A 227 -3.57 4.16 2.95
C GLY A 227 -4.30 2.84 2.77
N THR A 228 -5.14 2.73 1.74
CA THR A 228 -5.86 1.48 1.43
C THR A 228 -4.91 0.32 1.16
N LEU A 229 -3.85 0.53 0.35
CA LEU A 229 -2.88 -0.53 0.09
C LEU A 229 -2.11 -0.96 1.36
N ALA A 230 -1.79 0.00 2.23
CA ALA A 230 -1.13 -0.29 3.51
C ALA A 230 -2.03 -1.11 4.44
N GLU A 231 -3.32 -0.83 4.49
CA GLU A 231 -4.32 -1.56 5.29
C GLU A 231 -4.48 -3.00 4.77
N ASP A 232 -4.74 -3.17 3.47
CA ASP A 232 -4.85 -4.47 2.79
C ASP A 232 -3.65 -5.39 3.08
N ILE A 233 -2.43 -4.84 2.98
CA ILE A 233 -1.20 -5.59 3.26
C ILE A 233 -1.06 -5.90 4.74
N THR A 234 -1.46 -4.97 5.62
CA THR A 234 -1.36 -5.14 7.07
C THR A 234 -2.28 -6.26 7.55
N ASP A 235 -3.52 -6.32 7.08
CA ASP A 235 -4.46 -7.39 7.44
C ASP A 235 -3.95 -8.77 6.99
N LYS A 236 -3.45 -8.85 5.75
CA LYS A 236 -2.84 -10.08 5.23
C LYS A 236 -1.64 -10.53 6.07
N VAL A 237 -0.72 -9.62 6.39
CA VAL A 237 0.45 -9.92 7.24
C VAL A 237 0.02 -10.34 8.64
N MET A 238 -0.98 -9.67 9.22
CA MET A 238 -1.53 -10.02 10.52
C MET A 238 -2.11 -11.44 10.53
N LEU A 239 -2.86 -11.82 9.51
CA LEU A 239 -3.38 -13.19 9.36
C LEU A 239 -2.24 -14.21 9.21
N VAL A 240 -1.27 -13.95 8.34
CA VAL A 240 -0.10 -14.81 8.13
C VAL A 240 0.68 -15.01 9.43
N ALA A 241 1.02 -13.92 10.12
CA ALA A 241 1.80 -13.96 11.35
C ALA A 241 1.05 -14.69 12.48
N ALA A 242 -0.27 -14.55 12.58
CA ALA A 242 -1.07 -15.30 13.55
C ALA A 242 -1.11 -16.80 13.25
N LEU A 243 -1.26 -17.19 11.98
CA LEU A 243 -1.24 -18.60 11.58
C LEU A 243 0.15 -19.22 11.82
N GLN A 244 1.22 -18.51 11.47
CA GLN A 244 2.60 -18.94 11.72
C GLN A 244 2.85 -19.13 13.22
N SER A 245 2.52 -18.15 14.05
CA SER A 245 2.77 -18.22 15.50
C SER A 245 1.88 -19.25 16.22
N ALA A 246 0.62 -19.39 15.83
CA ALA A 246 -0.31 -20.30 16.49
C ALA A 246 -0.25 -21.75 15.97
N LEU A 247 0.02 -21.97 14.68
CA LEU A 247 -0.06 -23.27 14.02
C LEU A 247 1.26 -23.72 13.38
N GLY A 248 2.27 -22.85 13.33
CA GLY A 248 3.57 -23.14 12.71
C GLY A 248 3.56 -23.12 11.17
N LYS A 249 2.50 -22.61 10.55
CA LYS A 249 2.28 -22.63 9.09
C LYS A 249 1.55 -21.38 8.61
N GLU A 250 1.84 -20.96 7.39
CA GLU A 250 1.17 -19.83 6.70
C GLU A 250 0.22 -20.25 5.57
N TYR A 251 0.11 -21.56 5.30
CA TYR A 251 -0.84 -22.16 4.36
C TYR A 251 -0.84 -21.54 2.95
N GLY A 252 0.33 -21.08 2.49
CA GLY A 252 0.53 -20.56 1.15
C GLY A 252 0.00 -19.15 0.91
N LEU A 253 -0.43 -18.43 1.95
CA LEU A 253 -0.97 -17.06 1.83
C LEU A 253 0.06 -16.04 1.31
N THR A 254 1.35 -16.40 1.36
CA THR A 254 2.50 -15.59 0.89
C THR A 254 2.95 -15.95 -0.53
N LEU A 255 2.47 -17.06 -1.10
CA LEU A 255 2.87 -17.56 -2.42
C LEU A 255 2.42 -16.72 -3.62
N PRO A 256 1.30 -15.97 -3.59
CA PRO A 256 0.90 -15.16 -4.72
C PRO A 256 1.99 -14.16 -5.15
N GLU A 257 2.24 -14.06 -6.46
CA GLU A 257 3.32 -13.25 -7.05
C GLU A 257 3.19 -11.75 -6.75
N GLY A 258 2.05 -11.27 -6.25
CA GLY A 258 1.88 -9.86 -5.87
C GLY A 258 2.36 -9.51 -4.47
N PHE A 259 2.56 -10.50 -3.60
CA PHE A 259 2.61 -10.24 -2.17
C PHE A 259 3.85 -9.47 -1.71
N MET A 260 5.05 -9.92 -2.10
CA MET A 260 6.27 -9.21 -1.74
C MET A 260 6.37 -7.86 -2.47
N GLN A 261 5.88 -7.80 -3.71
CA GLN A 261 5.95 -6.67 -4.62
C GLN A 261 5.05 -5.52 -4.18
N SER A 262 3.97 -5.80 -3.45
CA SER A 262 3.07 -4.77 -2.95
C SER A 262 3.74 -3.92 -1.85
N ALA A 263 4.54 -4.54 -0.98
CA ALA A 263 5.35 -3.83 0.02
C ALA A 263 6.47 -3.00 -0.61
N GLU A 264 7.13 -3.52 -1.65
CA GLU A 264 8.09 -2.76 -2.46
C GLU A 264 7.42 -1.55 -3.11
N TYR A 265 6.21 -1.71 -3.65
CA TYR A 265 5.50 -0.63 -4.33
C TYR A 265 5.15 0.53 -3.38
N LEU A 266 4.67 0.25 -2.15
CA LEU A 266 4.45 1.28 -1.11
C LEU A 266 5.69 2.16 -0.89
N ASP A 267 6.87 1.54 -0.93
CA ASP A 267 8.15 2.22 -0.80
C ASP A 267 8.44 3.20 -1.95
N PHE A 268 8.03 2.82 -3.17
CA PHE A 268 8.14 3.65 -4.37
C PHE A 268 7.04 4.71 -4.50
N MET A 269 5.90 4.57 -3.82
CA MET A 269 4.86 5.59 -3.77
C MET A 269 5.28 6.86 -3.02
N VAL A 270 6.26 6.74 -2.10
CA VAL A 270 6.76 7.88 -1.32
C VAL A 270 7.85 8.62 -2.09
N SER A 271 7.55 9.85 -2.49
CA SER A 271 8.47 10.72 -3.23
C SER A 271 9.67 11.18 -2.38
N PRO A 272 10.72 11.76 -2.99
CA PRO A 272 11.83 12.39 -2.27
C PRO A 272 11.40 13.49 -1.30
N ALA A 273 10.27 14.17 -1.55
CA ALA A 273 9.69 15.14 -0.63
C ALA A 273 9.00 14.49 0.60
N GLY A 274 8.94 13.15 0.65
CA GLY A 274 8.34 12.42 1.77
C GLY A 274 6.82 12.48 1.78
N VAL A 275 6.21 12.54 0.59
CA VAL A 275 4.75 12.59 0.36
C VAL A 275 4.34 11.56 -0.68
N THR A 276 3.04 11.24 -0.74
CA THR A 276 2.42 10.41 -1.77
C THR A 276 1.53 11.27 -2.69
N TYR A 277 1.33 10.82 -3.93
CA TYR A 277 0.51 11.51 -4.94
C TYR A 277 -0.71 10.69 -5.34
N ASP A 278 -1.41 10.16 -4.36
CA ASP A 278 -2.59 9.31 -4.52
C ASP A 278 -3.91 10.07 -4.33
N SER A 279 -3.92 11.16 -3.56
CA SER A 279 -5.14 11.94 -3.32
C SER A 279 -5.43 12.98 -4.42
N GLU A 280 -6.70 13.17 -4.75
CA GLU A 280 -7.18 14.02 -5.86
C GLU A 280 -6.90 15.52 -5.70
N ASN A 281 -6.48 15.97 -4.50
CA ASN A 281 -6.44 17.39 -4.17
C ASN A 281 -5.11 17.90 -3.60
N GLN A 282 -4.17 17.03 -3.18
CA GLN A 282 -2.82 17.43 -2.73
C GLN A 282 -1.91 16.24 -2.38
N PRO A 283 -0.58 16.42 -2.38
CA PRO A 283 0.33 15.46 -1.76
C PRO A 283 -0.03 15.18 -0.29
N SER A 284 -0.03 13.90 0.07
CA SER A 284 -0.35 13.42 1.42
C SER A 284 0.90 12.96 2.15
N THR A 285 0.95 13.12 3.49
CA THR A 285 2.05 12.54 4.28
C THR A 285 1.68 11.08 4.59
N PRO A 286 2.48 10.09 4.15
CA PRO A 286 2.23 8.69 4.48
C PRO A 286 2.51 8.42 5.96
N SER A 287 1.73 7.53 6.55
CA SER A 287 2.07 6.90 7.83
C SER A 287 3.05 5.75 7.61
N VAL A 288 3.86 5.45 8.63
CA VAL A 288 4.67 4.23 8.68
C VAL A 288 3.76 3.02 8.63
N VAL A 289 4.18 1.98 7.91
CA VAL A 289 3.40 0.76 7.72
C VAL A 289 4.14 -0.40 8.41
N PRO A 290 3.77 -0.79 9.65
CA PRO A 290 4.49 -1.83 10.39
C PRO A 290 4.62 -3.17 9.66
N ALA A 291 3.64 -3.52 8.82
CA ALA A 291 3.68 -4.72 8.01
C ALA A 291 4.93 -4.78 7.10
N LYS A 292 5.46 -3.63 6.63
CA LYS A 292 6.70 -3.58 5.83
C LYS A 292 7.92 -4.14 6.57
N TYR A 293 7.96 -4.02 7.90
CA TYR A 293 9.04 -4.60 8.70
C TYR A 293 8.97 -6.14 8.72
N TRP A 294 7.76 -6.70 8.63
CA TRP A 294 7.60 -8.15 8.44
C TRP A 294 8.15 -8.58 7.09
N PHE A 295 7.85 -7.88 5.98
CA PHE A 295 8.42 -8.16 4.65
C PHE A 295 9.95 -8.05 4.65
N ALA A 296 10.47 -6.97 5.22
CA ALA A 296 11.92 -6.74 5.32
C ALA A 296 12.61 -7.83 6.15
N ALA A 297 11.98 -8.34 7.21
CA ALA A 297 12.49 -9.48 7.97
C ALA A 297 12.50 -10.78 7.15
N GLN A 298 11.47 -11.04 6.32
CA GLN A 298 11.46 -12.20 5.41
C GLN A 298 12.57 -12.10 4.35
N ALA A 299 12.87 -10.89 3.87
CA ALA A 299 13.92 -10.64 2.90
C ALA A 299 15.33 -10.50 3.52
N ASP A 300 15.42 -10.43 4.85
CA ASP A 300 16.63 -10.04 5.58
C ASP A 300 17.28 -8.77 5.00
N ASP A 301 16.47 -7.74 4.74
CA ASP A 301 16.94 -6.48 4.17
C ASP A 301 16.19 -5.25 4.73
N ALA A 302 16.84 -4.53 5.62
CA ALA A 302 16.30 -3.31 6.21
C ALA A 302 16.27 -2.10 5.27
N SER A 303 16.77 -2.24 4.03
CA SER A 303 16.69 -1.16 3.04
C SER A 303 15.24 -0.84 2.66
N ALA A 304 14.32 -1.81 2.72
CA ALA A 304 12.89 -1.69 2.41
C ALA A 304 12.07 -0.91 3.46
N VAL A 305 12.66 -0.58 4.61
CA VAL A 305 12.01 0.23 5.67
C VAL A 305 12.82 1.49 6.01
N ALA A 306 13.83 1.82 5.21
CA ALA A 306 14.65 3.00 5.43
C ALA A 306 13.82 4.31 5.34
N THR A 307 12.81 4.34 4.46
CA THR A 307 11.88 5.46 4.35
C THR A 307 11.05 5.61 5.64
N ASP A 308 10.51 4.52 6.16
CA ASP A 308 9.71 4.47 7.39
C ASP A 308 10.52 4.89 8.61
N GLU A 309 11.75 4.40 8.76
CA GLU A 309 12.65 4.77 9.87
C GLU A 309 12.97 6.27 9.87
N ARG A 310 13.05 6.90 8.68
CA ARG A 310 13.18 8.36 8.55
C ARG A 310 11.88 9.08 8.94
N LEU A 311 10.72 8.61 8.48
CA LEU A 311 9.42 9.18 8.82
C LEU A 311 9.12 9.12 10.33
N LEU A 312 9.48 8.01 11.00
CA LEU A 312 9.39 7.89 12.46
C LEU A 312 10.25 8.94 13.16
N LYS A 313 11.52 9.05 12.74
CA LYS A 313 12.49 9.95 13.37
C LYS A 313 12.14 11.43 13.19
N GLU A 314 11.72 11.82 11.98
CA GLU A 314 11.52 13.23 11.63
C GLU A 314 10.12 13.75 11.95
N LYS A 315 9.11 12.88 11.86
CA LYS A 315 7.69 13.30 11.89
C LYS A 315 6.82 12.50 12.86
N SER A 316 7.37 11.48 13.52
CA SER A 316 6.63 10.56 14.41
C SER A 316 5.36 9.98 13.75
N GLN A 317 5.43 9.71 12.44
CA GLN A 317 4.28 9.31 11.62
C GLN A 317 3.97 7.83 11.77
N ILE A 318 3.23 7.44 12.79
CA ILE A 318 2.68 6.08 12.92
C ILE A 318 1.29 6.14 13.53
N LYS A 319 0.35 5.33 13.01
CA LYS A 319 -0.99 5.21 13.57
C LYS A 319 -0.89 4.59 14.97
N GLU A 320 -1.58 5.18 15.94
CA GLU A 320 -1.44 4.77 17.35
C GLU A 320 -1.81 3.30 17.59
N GLN A 321 -2.84 2.80 16.90
CA GLN A 321 -3.29 1.41 16.95
C GLN A 321 -2.26 0.40 16.39
N GLU A 322 -1.33 0.86 15.55
CA GLU A 322 -0.31 0.02 14.91
C GLU A 322 1.06 0.10 15.62
N MET A 323 1.22 0.98 16.62
CA MET A 323 2.46 1.09 17.39
C MET A 323 2.91 -0.25 18.01
N PRO A 324 2.02 -1.08 18.60
CA PRO A 324 2.42 -2.41 19.07
C PRO A 324 2.90 -3.33 17.93
N LEU A 325 2.31 -3.22 16.74
CA LEU A 325 2.72 -4.00 15.56
C LEU A 325 4.12 -3.62 15.09
N TYR A 326 4.46 -2.33 15.11
CA TYR A 326 5.83 -1.87 14.84
C TYR A 326 6.81 -2.54 15.79
N MET A 327 6.51 -2.55 17.09
CA MET A 327 7.39 -3.17 18.09
C MET A 327 7.58 -4.67 17.84
N ILE A 328 6.53 -5.39 17.44
CA ILE A 328 6.59 -6.81 17.14
C ILE A 328 7.45 -7.05 15.88
N PHE A 329 7.05 -6.48 14.74
CA PHE A 329 7.65 -6.79 13.45
C PHE A 329 9.07 -6.22 13.29
N ALA A 330 9.30 -4.97 13.72
CA ALA A 330 10.62 -4.36 13.62
C ALA A 330 11.67 -5.05 14.52
N SER A 331 11.26 -5.61 15.67
CA SER A 331 12.18 -6.36 16.54
C SER A 331 12.70 -7.66 15.93
N SER A 332 12.10 -8.13 14.83
CA SER A 332 12.53 -9.34 14.13
C SER A 332 13.57 -9.07 13.02
N LEU A 333 13.85 -7.80 12.72
CA LEU A 333 14.70 -7.35 11.63
C LEU A 333 16.02 -6.75 12.13
N ASP A 334 17.16 -7.17 11.58
CA ASP A 334 18.41 -6.44 11.79
C ASP A 334 18.44 -5.17 10.95
N LEU A 335 18.11 -4.03 11.58
CA LEU A 335 18.13 -2.72 10.92
C LEU A 335 19.52 -2.26 10.43
N ASN A 336 20.61 -2.99 10.75
CA ASN A 336 21.94 -2.70 10.22
C ASN A 336 22.21 -3.40 8.89
N HIS A 337 21.53 -4.51 8.61
CA HIS A 337 21.71 -5.24 7.35
C HIS A 337 20.89 -4.56 6.25
N LYS A 338 21.58 -3.86 5.35
CA LYS A 338 20.96 -3.11 4.25
C LYS A 338 21.61 -3.48 2.93
N THR A 339 20.78 -3.75 1.94
CA THR A 339 21.24 -3.94 0.56
C THR A 339 21.05 -2.67 -0.29
N THR A 340 21.43 -2.75 -1.56
CA THR A 340 21.24 -1.65 -2.51
C THR A 340 19.81 -1.64 -3.04
N ARG A 341 19.08 -0.56 -2.75
CA ARG A 341 17.71 -0.39 -3.24
C ARG A 341 17.69 -0.14 -4.75
N PRO A 342 16.74 -0.73 -5.49
CA PRO A 342 16.53 -0.40 -6.89
C PRO A 342 16.07 1.06 -7.04
N ASN A 343 16.39 1.67 -8.17
CA ASN A 343 15.98 3.04 -8.49
C ASN A 343 14.76 3.08 -9.43
N ALA A 344 14.27 1.92 -9.86
CA ALA A 344 13.13 1.80 -10.74
C ALA A 344 12.27 0.63 -10.30
N TRP A 345 10.96 0.81 -10.44
CA TRP A 345 9.97 -0.22 -10.19
C TRP A 345 8.95 -0.21 -11.31
N GLY A 346 8.62 -1.38 -11.84
CA GLY A 346 7.64 -1.52 -12.91
C GLY A 346 7.51 -2.98 -13.29
N LYS A 347 6.27 -3.43 -13.46
CA LYS A 347 5.95 -4.80 -13.84
C LYS A 347 5.03 -4.76 -15.04
N GLN A 348 5.29 -5.57 -16.06
CA GLN A 348 4.56 -5.54 -17.33
C GLN A 348 3.04 -5.74 -17.17
N GLU A 349 2.60 -6.41 -16.10
CA GLU A 349 1.18 -6.61 -15.82
C GLU A 349 0.55 -5.49 -14.99
N TRP A 350 1.33 -4.52 -14.51
CA TRP A 350 0.87 -3.41 -13.70
C TRP A 350 0.96 -2.11 -14.52
N PRO A 351 -0.08 -1.28 -14.57
CA PRO A 351 -0.08 -0.04 -15.36
C PRO A 351 0.68 1.10 -14.67
N VAL A 352 1.77 0.78 -13.96
CA VAL A 352 2.59 1.71 -13.19
C VAL A 352 4.07 1.46 -13.45
N TYR A 353 4.80 2.55 -13.64
CA TYR A 353 6.26 2.58 -13.60
C TYR A 353 6.73 3.75 -12.74
N VAL A 354 7.68 3.50 -11.86
CA VAL A 354 8.29 4.48 -10.97
C VAL A 354 9.80 4.50 -11.19
N TYR A 355 10.39 5.68 -11.19
CA TYR A 355 11.82 5.88 -11.14
C TYR A 355 12.18 6.97 -10.13
N ARG A 356 13.30 6.78 -9.44
CA ARG A 356 13.95 7.78 -8.61
C ARG A 356 15.46 7.77 -8.79
N SER A 357 16.11 8.93 -8.77
CA SER A 357 17.58 9.01 -8.89
C SER A 357 18.32 8.54 -7.64
N GLY A 358 17.65 8.59 -6.49
CA GLY A 358 18.18 8.24 -5.19
C GLY A 358 17.08 8.18 -4.12
N TRP A 359 17.47 7.80 -2.91
CA TRP A 359 16.57 7.54 -1.78
C TRP A 359 16.70 8.55 -0.62
N GLU A 360 17.70 9.41 -0.69
CA GLU A 360 18.17 10.18 0.48
C GLU A 360 17.99 11.68 0.33
N GLN A 361 18.07 12.24 -0.88
CA GLN A 361 18.06 13.68 -1.07
C GLN A 361 16.65 14.15 -1.44
N PRO A 362 16.11 15.22 -0.81
CA PRO A 362 14.83 15.79 -1.23
C PRO A 362 14.89 16.38 -2.65
N THR A 363 16.09 16.57 -3.19
CA THR A 363 16.32 17.02 -4.57
C THR A 363 16.45 15.88 -5.58
N ASP A 364 16.38 14.62 -5.15
CA ASP A 364 16.39 13.48 -6.05
C ASP A 364 15.26 13.62 -7.09
N THR A 365 15.56 13.27 -8.34
CA THR A 365 14.55 13.22 -9.40
C THR A 365 13.61 12.06 -9.12
N TYR A 366 12.32 12.29 -9.16
CA TYR A 366 11.28 11.29 -9.00
C TYR A 366 10.25 11.38 -10.12
N PHE A 367 9.83 10.22 -10.57
CA PHE A 367 8.94 10.08 -11.70
C PHE A 367 8.07 8.86 -11.49
N ILE A 368 6.75 9.03 -11.54
CA ILE A 368 5.79 7.93 -11.56
C ILE A 368 4.85 8.15 -12.74
N ALA A 369 4.70 7.13 -13.59
CA ALA A 369 3.68 7.08 -14.63
C ALA A 369 2.67 6.00 -14.30
N ARG A 370 1.39 6.37 -14.37
CA ARG A 370 0.24 5.53 -14.06
C ARG A 370 -0.92 5.87 -14.98
N GLY A 371 -1.49 4.87 -15.65
CA GLY A 371 -2.70 5.06 -16.48
C GLY A 371 -2.55 6.15 -17.56
N GLY A 372 -1.35 6.30 -18.14
CA GLY A 372 -1.03 7.36 -19.09
C GLY A 372 -0.77 8.76 -18.51
N SER A 373 -1.05 8.97 -17.22
CA SER A 373 -0.71 10.20 -16.48
C SER A 373 0.61 10.05 -15.74
N PHE A 374 1.19 11.15 -15.26
CA PHE A 374 2.45 11.08 -14.52
C PHE A 374 2.64 12.21 -13.50
N VAL A 375 3.46 11.93 -12.49
CA VAL A 375 4.08 12.92 -11.60
C VAL A 375 5.55 13.04 -11.97
N TYR A 376 6.09 14.25 -11.91
CA TYR A 376 7.51 14.51 -12.11
C TYR A 376 8.02 15.54 -11.11
N GLU A 377 9.03 15.13 -10.34
CA GLU A 377 9.77 15.96 -9.40
C GLU A 377 11.24 15.97 -9.80
N CYS A 378 11.87 17.15 -9.77
CA CYS A 378 13.32 17.25 -9.85
C CYS A 378 13.80 18.53 -9.17
N ASP A 379 15.03 18.52 -8.67
CA ASP A 379 15.62 19.62 -7.89
C ASP A 379 14.73 20.05 -6.72
N GLY A 380 13.95 19.14 -6.12
CA GLY A 380 13.08 19.43 -4.98
C GLY A 380 11.83 20.23 -5.31
N VAL A 381 11.41 20.25 -6.59
CA VAL A 381 10.17 20.89 -7.05
C VAL A 381 9.30 19.85 -7.75
N GLN A 382 8.01 19.82 -7.42
CA GLN A 382 7.00 19.07 -8.16
C GLN A 382 6.57 19.86 -9.40
N TRP A 383 6.98 19.40 -10.57
CA TRP A 383 6.75 20.08 -11.85
C TRP A 383 5.46 19.63 -12.54
N ALA A 384 5.08 18.37 -12.36
CA ALA A 384 3.84 17.81 -12.87
C ALA A 384 3.20 16.92 -11.81
N THR A 385 1.87 16.92 -11.74
CA THR A 385 1.07 16.03 -10.89
C THR A 385 0.00 15.30 -11.71
N PHE A 386 -0.60 14.27 -11.13
CA PHE A 386 -1.85 13.72 -11.67
C PHE A 386 -2.94 14.78 -11.70
N LYS A 387 -3.92 14.61 -12.61
CA LYS A 387 -5.00 15.55 -12.85
C LYS A 387 -5.68 15.98 -11.54
N ALA A 388 -5.64 17.27 -11.23
CA ALA A 388 -6.31 17.82 -10.05
C ALA A 388 -7.85 17.75 -10.21
N GLY A 389 -8.56 17.28 -9.19
CA GLY A 389 -10.02 17.24 -9.16
C GLY A 389 -10.69 16.29 -10.17
N GLY A 390 -9.95 15.31 -10.69
CA GLY A 390 -10.51 14.19 -11.45
C GLY A 390 -10.47 12.92 -10.60
N SER A 391 -11.54 12.11 -10.66
CA SER A 391 -11.51 10.73 -10.17
C SER A 391 -10.28 10.03 -10.73
N GLN A 392 -9.47 9.38 -9.88
CA GLN A 392 -8.48 8.40 -10.34
C GLN A 392 -9.23 7.18 -10.89
N GLU A 393 -9.97 7.36 -11.98
CA GLU A 393 -10.66 6.28 -12.68
C GLU A 393 -9.65 5.22 -13.08
N LYS A 394 -10.07 3.95 -12.99
CA LYS A 394 -9.28 2.81 -13.46
C LYS A 394 -9.03 3.01 -14.95
N SER A 395 -7.84 3.52 -15.28
CA SER A 395 -7.44 3.65 -16.68
C SER A 395 -7.31 2.27 -17.30
N SER A 396 -7.78 2.18 -18.54
CA SER A 396 -7.65 0.99 -19.39
C SER A 396 -6.26 0.83 -19.98
N ALA A 397 -5.37 1.81 -19.74
CA ALA A 397 -4.01 1.81 -20.24
C ALA A 397 -3.18 0.66 -19.65
N LYS A 398 -2.26 0.12 -20.46
CA LYS A 398 -1.44 -1.05 -20.10
C LYS A 398 0.04 -0.74 -20.29
N LEU A 399 0.85 -1.08 -19.30
CA LEU A 399 2.31 -1.04 -19.42
C LEU A 399 2.75 -2.17 -20.35
N THR A 400 3.30 -1.86 -21.52
CA THR A 400 3.70 -2.89 -22.49
C THR A 400 5.18 -3.23 -22.38
N GLU A 401 6.00 -2.27 -21.94
CA GLU A 401 7.45 -2.41 -21.80
C GLU A 401 7.97 -1.50 -20.68
N SER A 402 9.05 -1.91 -20.00
CA SER A 402 9.78 -1.06 -19.04
C SER A 402 11.28 -1.11 -19.30
N PHE A 403 11.96 0.00 -19.01
CA PHE A 403 13.40 0.18 -19.21
C PHE A 403 14.01 0.63 -17.89
N SER A 404 15.05 -0.05 -17.40
CA SER A 404 15.70 0.29 -16.12
C SER A 404 17.23 0.27 -16.23
N SER A 405 17.77 0.77 -17.35
CA SER A 405 19.22 0.83 -17.58
C SER A 405 19.82 2.20 -17.21
N SER A 406 21.14 2.28 -17.05
CA SER A 406 21.81 3.57 -16.83
C SER A 406 21.66 4.55 -18.00
N SER A 407 21.41 4.06 -19.22
CA SER A 407 21.24 4.87 -20.42
C SER A 407 19.81 5.27 -20.74
N ARG A 408 18.84 4.51 -20.24
CA ARG A 408 17.42 4.64 -20.58
C ARG A 408 16.58 4.06 -19.45
N ARG A 409 15.80 4.93 -18.80
CA ARG A 409 14.81 4.55 -17.78
C ARG A 409 13.44 5.00 -18.23
N GLY A 410 12.40 4.20 -18.07
CA GLY A 410 11.06 4.59 -18.49
C GLY A 410 10.17 3.41 -18.82
N ALA A 411 9.09 3.69 -19.53
CA ALA A 411 8.15 2.68 -19.95
C ALA A 411 7.43 3.03 -21.26
N VAL A 412 6.85 2.01 -21.87
CA VAL A 412 5.89 2.13 -22.96
C VAL A 412 4.51 1.77 -22.41
N ILE A 413 3.53 2.62 -22.69
CA ILE A 413 2.15 2.52 -22.23
C ILE A 413 1.25 2.51 -23.46
N ASP A 414 0.41 1.50 -23.57
CA ASP A 414 -0.68 1.46 -24.53
C ASP A 414 -1.86 2.28 -23.99
N LEU A 415 -2.28 3.28 -24.77
CA LEU A 415 -3.40 4.19 -24.48
C LEU A 415 -4.58 3.96 -25.44
N GLY A 416 -4.52 2.95 -26.30
CA GLY A 416 -5.49 2.73 -27.37
C GLY A 416 -6.91 2.51 -26.86
N GLU A 417 -7.07 1.71 -25.80
CA GLU A 417 -8.38 1.44 -25.18
C GLU A 417 -8.97 2.71 -24.53
N GLU A 418 -8.11 3.53 -23.91
CA GLU A 418 -8.47 4.77 -23.24
C GLU A 418 -9.05 5.82 -24.21
N PHE A 419 -8.50 5.88 -25.42
CA PHE A 419 -8.88 6.84 -26.44
C PHE A 419 -9.61 6.22 -27.63
N ALA A 420 -10.20 5.02 -27.48
CA ALA A 420 -10.75 4.22 -28.57
C ALA A 420 -11.77 4.96 -29.47
N ASN A 421 -12.45 5.98 -28.94
CA ASN A 421 -13.41 6.80 -29.69
C ASN A 421 -12.75 7.81 -30.66
N GLY A 422 -11.48 8.18 -30.45
CA GLY A 422 -10.76 9.17 -31.25
C GLY A 422 -9.59 8.61 -32.06
N VAL A 423 -9.04 7.47 -31.67
CA VAL A 423 -7.82 6.91 -32.26
C VAL A 423 -8.00 5.43 -32.63
N LYS A 424 -7.29 4.99 -33.67
CA LYS A 424 -7.10 3.56 -33.99
C LYS A 424 -6.07 2.92 -33.07
N SER A 425 -5.07 3.69 -32.65
CA SER A 425 -4.08 3.30 -31.65
C SER A 425 -3.42 4.56 -31.07
N ALA A 426 -3.01 4.48 -29.82
CA ALA A 426 -2.18 5.48 -29.18
C ALA A 426 -1.19 4.77 -28.25
N THR A 427 0.09 5.09 -28.37
CA THR A 427 1.14 4.54 -27.52
C THR A 427 2.01 5.67 -26.99
N ARG A 428 2.26 5.67 -25.69
CA ARG A 428 3.12 6.63 -25.01
C ARG A 428 4.40 5.96 -24.56
N THR A 429 5.54 6.46 -25.01
CA THR A 429 6.83 6.17 -24.38
C THR A 429 7.19 7.32 -23.46
N ILE A 430 7.45 7.04 -22.20
CA ILE A 430 7.89 8.04 -21.23
C ILE A 430 9.23 7.62 -20.64
N GLU A 431 10.26 8.44 -20.80
CA GLU A 431 11.63 8.07 -20.47
C GLU A 431 12.48 9.23 -19.95
N LEU A 432 13.37 8.90 -19.02
CA LEU A 432 14.40 9.78 -18.50
C LEU A 432 15.74 9.47 -19.16
N ASP A 433 16.40 10.52 -19.66
CA ASP A 433 17.76 10.41 -20.18
C ASP A 433 18.81 10.37 -19.06
N LYS A 434 20.09 10.24 -19.44
CA LYS A 434 21.22 10.20 -18.49
C LYS A 434 21.36 11.47 -17.63
N LYS A 435 20.81 12.59 -18.09
CA LYS A 435 20.86 13.89 -17.42
C LYS A 435 19.62 14.15 -16.57
N GLY A 436 18.65 13.22 -16.54
CA GLY A 436 17.39 13.39 -15.84
C GLY A 436 16.36 14.20 -16.60
N ASN A 437 16.56 14.48 -17.90
CA ASN A 437 15.52 15.13 -18.70
C ASN A 437 14.43 14.12 -19.05
N LEU A 438 13.17 14.51 -18.87
CA LEU A 438 12.02 13.68 -19.19
C LEU A 438 11.62 13.89 -20.65
N THR A 439 11.47 12.80 -21.40
CA THR A 439 10.95 12.81 -22.78
C THR A 439 9.69 11.95 -22.83
N ILE A 440 8.62 12.53 -23.35
CA ILE A 440 7.35 11.86 -23.63
C ILE A 440 7.19 11.79 -25.14
N SER A 441 7.11 10.58 -25.70
CA SER A 441 6.90 10.34 -27.12
C SER A 441 5.58 9.61 -27.32
N ASP A 442 4.60 10.29 -27.89
CA ASP A 442 3.30 9.72 -28.23
C ASP A 442 3.25 9.40 -29.73
N HIS A 443 2.93 8.14 -30.05
CA HIS A 443 2.62 7.69 -31.40
C HIS A 443 1.11 7.46 -31.50
N VAL A 444 0.44 8.26 -32.32
CA VAL A 444 -1.02 8.26 -32.44
C VAL A 444 -1.45 8.05 -33.87
N ILE A 445 -2.38 7.12 -34.09
CA ILE A 445 -3.07 6.92 -35.36
C ILE A 445 -4.51 7.37 -35.18
N VAL A 446 -4.88 8.49 -35.79
CA VAL A 446 -6.23 9.06 -35.68
C VAL A 446 -7.26 8.17 -36.36
N ALA A 447 -8.46 8.12 -35.80
CA ALA A 447 -9.61 7.45 -36.41
C ALA A 447 -10.10 8.18 -37.69
N GLU A 448 -11.29 7.82 -38.15
CA GLU A 448 -11.83 8.32 -39.42
C GLU A 448 -12.34 9.76 -39.35
N GLN A 449 -12.43 10.33 -38.15
CA GLN A 449 -12.84 11.71 -37.92
C GLN A 449 -11.64 12.55 -37.46
N PRO A 450 -11.52 13.82 -37.93
CA PRO A 450 -10.52 14.73 -37.40
C PRO A 450 -10.79 15.04 -35.92
N ILE A 451 -9.73 15.18 -35.14
CA ILE A 451 -9.80 15.44 -33.70
C ILE A 451 -8.79 16.52 -33.29
N ASN A 452 -9.02 17.12 -32.12
CA ASN A 452 -7.97 17.88 -31.43
C ASN A 452 -7.35 16.97 -30.37
N ILE A 453 -6.03 16.83 -30.40
CA ILE A 453 -5.29 16.15 -29.35
C ILE A 453 -4.82 17.19 -28.34
N GLU A 454 -5.19 16.98 -27.08
CA GLU A 454 -4.71 17.79 -25.96
C GLU A 454 -3.61 17.04 -25.20
N TRP A 455 -2.39 17.56 -25.26
CA TRP A 455 -1.29 17.10 -24.41
C TRP A 455 -1.14 18.11 -23.27
N LYS A 456 -1.33 17.69 -22.02
CA LYS A 456 -1.38 18.57 -20.85
C LYS A 456 -0.62 18.00 -19.66
N ILE A 457 -0.15 18.90 -18.80
CA ILE A 457 0.29 18.62 -17.44
C ILE A 457 -0.43 19.58 -16.49
N ASP A 458 -0.68 19.14 -15.26
CA ASP A 458 -1.18 19.96 -14.18
C ASP A 458 -0.02 20.33 -13.24
N THR A 459 0.10 21.61 -12.87
CA THR A 459 1.22 22.14 -12.09
C THR A 459 0.86 23.34 -11.22
N LYS A 460 1.50 23.50 -10.06
CA LYS A 460 1.47 24.75 -9.27
C LYS A 460 2.49 25.78 -9.75
N ALA A 461 3.39 25.40 -10.66
CA ALA A 461 4.39 26.32 -11.19
C ALA A 461 3.75 27.41 -12.05
N ALA A 462 4.33 28.61 -12.00
CA ALA A 462 3.90 29.70 -12.86
C ALA A 462 4.35 29.42 -14.30
N ALA A 463 3.40 29.38 -15.24
CA ALA A 463 3.69 29.11 -16.63
C ALA A 463 3.77 30.39 -17.50
N GLU A 464 4.77 30.43 -18.36
CA GLU A 464 4.98 31.48 -19.34
C GLU A 464 5.14 30.86 -20.74
N VAL A 465 4.40 31.36 -21.72
CA VAL A 465 4.55 30.95 -23.12
C VAL A 465 5.86 31.52 -23.66
N SER A 466 6.81 30.66 -23.99
CA SER A 466 8.09 31.07 -24.60
C SER A 466 8.14 30.83 -26.12
N GLY A 467 7.07 30.29 -26.69
CA GLY A 467 6.87 30.13 -28.14
C GLY A 467 5.66 29.23 -28.45
N PRO A 468 5.30 29.03 -29.73
CA PRO A 468 4.11 28.24 -30.12
C PRO A 468 4.18 26.76 -29.75
N SER A 469 5.38 26.26 -29.43
CA SER A 469 5.63 24.88 -28.97
C SER A 469 6.59 24.85 -27.78
N ALA A 470 6.63 25.93 -26.98
CA ALA A 470 7.53 26.04 -25.84
C ALA A 470 6.87 26.78 -24.66
N ILE A 471 7.00 26.21 -23.46
CA ILE A 471 6.49 26.75 -22.19
C ILE A 471 7.63 26.75 -21.18
N LYS A 472 7.77 27.83 -20.41
CA LYS A 472 8.64 27.91 -19.25
C LYS A 472 7.77 27.75 -18.00
N LEU A 473 8.16 26.87 -17.08
CA LEU A 473 7.57 26.80 -15.75
C LEU A 473 8.57 27.33 -14.72
N SER A 474 8.09 28.14 -13.78
CA SER A 474 8.90 28.72 -12.70
C SER A 474 8.26 28.45 -11.34
N HIS A 475 9.01 27.91 -10.39
CA HIS A 475 8.56 27.63 -9.03
C HIS A 475 9.76 27.62 -8.08
N ASP A 476 9.63 28.19 -6.88
CA ASP A 476 10.70 28.27 -5.86
C ASP A 476 12.07 28.75 -6.39
N GLY A 477 12.04 29.77 -7.27
CA GLY A 477 13.25 30.35 -7.88
C GLY A 477 13.96 29.44 -8.87
N LYS A 478 13.37 28.29 -9.22
CA LYS A 478 13.85 27.34 -10.21
C LYS A 478 12.98 27.40 -11.45
N ASP A 479 13.57 26.95 -12.56
CA ASP A 479 12.93 26.95 -13.87
C ASP A 479 13.08 25.58 -14.55
N ILE A 480 12.01 25.14 -15.22
CA ILE A 480 12.10 24.11 -16.26
C ILE A 480 11.48 24.62 -17.55
N PHE A 481 11.80 23.93 -18.63
CA PHE A 481 11.37 24.27 -19.96
C PHE A 481 10.76 23.04 -20.62
N ILE A 482 9.58 23.23 -21.19
CA ILE A 482 8.79 22.22 -21.89
C ILE A 482 8.80 22.58 -23.36
N LYS A 483 9.25 21.68 -24.23
CA LYS A 483 9.23 21.86 -25.68
C LYS A 483 8.59 20.68 -26.38
N MET A 484 7.61 20.98 -27.23
CA MET A 484 6.98 19.98 -28.08
C MET A 484 7.53 20.04 -29.50
N ARG A 485 7.63 18.87 -30.13
CA ARG A 485 7.87 18.68 -31.56
C ARG A 485 6.78 17.79 -32.11
N CYS A 486 6.08 18.28 -33.12
CA CYS A 486 5.07 17.54 -33.85
C CYS A 486 5.04 18.04 -35.30
N LYS A 487 4.69 17.16 -36.25
CA LYS A 487 4.49 17.55 -37.66
C LYS A 487 3.12 18.19 -37.93
N GLY A 488 2.23 18.22 -36.94
CA GLY A 488 0.90 18.84 -37.02
C GLY A 488 0.89 20.33 -36.67
N ARG A 489 -0.18 21.04 -37.03
CA ARG A 489 -0.42 22.41 -36.56
C ARG A 489 -0.73 22.35 -35.06
N SER A 490 -0.04 23.16 -34.28
CA SER A 490 -0.21 23.19 -32.83
C SER A 490 -0.15 24.59 -32.25
N ARG A 491 -0.69 24.73 -31.04
CA ARG A 491 -0.58 25.94 -30.22
C ARG A 491 -0.40 25.57 -28.75
N THR A 492 0.31 26.42 -28.01
CA THR A 492 0.35 26.37 -26.55
C THR A 492 -1.02 26.66 -25.94
N SER A 493 -1.31 26.00 -24.83
CA SER A 493 -2.51 26.19 -24.03
C SER A 493 -2.12 26.28 -22.56
N ILE A 494 -2.60 27.32 -21.88
CA ILE A 494 -2.50 27.51 -20.44
C ILE A 494 -3.92 27.79 -19.96
N GLN A 495 -4.38 27.01 -18.99
CA GLN A 495 -5.69 27.11 -18.36
C GLN A 495 -5.49 27.21 -16.85
N LEU A 496 -6.19 28.12 -16.19
CA LEU A 496 -6.20 28.22 -14.73
C LEU A 496 -7.29 27.29 -14.17
N GLU A 497 -6.92 26.44 -13.21
CA GLU A 497 -7.81 25.53 -12.50
C GLU A 497 -7.60 25.70 -10.98
N GLY A 498 -8.30 26.64 -10.35
CA GLY A 498 -8.10 26.94 -8.94
C GLY A 498 -6.70 27.51 -8.64
N ASP A 499 -5.94 26.85 -7.76
CA ASP A 499 -4.54 27.15 -7.45
C ASP A 499 -3.54 26.49 -8.41
N MET A 500 -4.04 25.70 -9.36
CA MET A 500 -3.26 24.96 -10.35
C MET A 500 -3.32 25.62 -11.74
N GLN A 501 -2.32 25.31 -12.57
CA GLN A 501 -2.33 25.59 -14.00
C GLN A 501 -2.31 24.28 -14.79
N ARG A 502 -3.24 24.12 -15.73
CA ARG A 502 -3.19 23.07 -16.75
C ARG A 502 -2.53 23.62 -18.01
N VAL A 503 -1.36 23.09 -18.34
CA VAL A 503 -0.48 23.64 -19.39
C VAL A 503 -0.08 22.59 -20.40
N GLY A 504 0.10 22.99 -21.65
CA GLY A 504 0.59 22.09 -22.69
C GLY A 504 0.20 22.57 -24.08
N PHE A 505 -0.26 21.65 -24.92
CA PHE A 505 -0.41 21.89 -26.35
C PHE A 505 -1.73 21.32 -26.88
N VAL A 506 -2.33 22.05 -27.82
CA VAL A 506 -3.47 21.57 -28.62
C VAL A 506 -2.97 21.35 -30.04
N ILE A 507 -3.18 20.14 -30.56
CA ILE A 507 -2.68 19.70 -31.87
C ILE A 507 -3.88 19.35 -32.75
N GLU A 508 -3.98 20.00 -33.90
CA GLU A 508 -5.03 19.71 -34.88
C GLU A 508 -4.63 18.47 -35.69
N ALA A 509 -5.44 17.42 -35.61
CA ALA A 509 -5.17 16.14 -36.24
C ALA A 509 -6.24 15.80 -37.29
N LYS A 510 -5.81 15.46 -38.51
CA LYS A 510 -6.69 15.06 -39.61
C LYS A 510 -7.12 13.60 -39.45
N ALA A 511 -8.25 13.26 -40.05
CA ALA A 511 -8.69 11.86 -40.16
C ALA A 511 -7.58 10.97 -40.74
N ASN A 512 -7.40 9.79 -40.15
CA ASN A 512 -6.39 8.79 -40.52
C ASN A 512 -4.93 9.28 -40.46
N GLN A 513 -4.65 10.43 -39.84
CA GLN A 513 -3.31 10.94 -39.71
C GLN A 513 -2.50 10.11 -38.70
N VAL A 514 -1.23 9.85 -39.04
CA VAL A 514 -0.23 9.36 -38.10
C VAL A 514 0.51 10.56 -37.53
N LEU A 515 0.56 10.66 -36.21
CA LEU A 515 1.22 11.73 -35.48
C LEU A 515 2.25 11.15 -34.51
N ASP A 516 3.48 11.64 -34.64
CA ASP A 516 4.52 11.51 -33.62
C ASP A 516 4.61 12.84 -32.88
N ILE A 517 4.38 12.80 -31.57
CA ILE A 517 4.41 13.96 -30.67
C ILE A 517 5.52 13.71 -29.66
N GLU A 518 6.59 14.51 -29.70
CA GLU A 518 7.70 14.42 -28.75
C GLU A 518 7.67 15.66 -27.85
N VAL A 519 7.59 15.46 -26.54
CA VAL A 519 7.68 16.52 -25.53
C VAL A 519 8.91 16.30 -24.65
N GLU A 520 9.80 17.28 -24.62
CA GLU A 520 11.00 17.30 -23.79
C GLU A 520 10.80 18.26 -22.61
N ILE A 521 11.05 17.79 -21.39
CA ILE A 521 11.03 18.57 -20.15
C ILE A 521 12.45 18.57 -19.56
N SER A 522 13.05 19.75 -19.40
CA SER A 522 14.46 19.90 -19.01
C SER A 522 14.69 21.14 -18.16
N THR A 523 15.64 21.06 -17.22
CA THR A 523 16.16 22.19 -16.44
C THR A 523 17.14 23.06 -17.26
N ALA A 524 17.72 22.52 -18.33
CA ALA A 524 18.71 23.20 -19.14
C ALA A 524 18.08 23.96 -20.32
N ARG A 525 18.11 25.30 -20.26
CA ARG A 525 17.69 26.18 -21.37
C ARG A 525 18.39 25.89 -22.69
N SER A 526 19.64 25.40 -22.66
CA SER A 526 20.50 25.16 -23.83
C SER A 526 20.32 23.77 -24.48
N SER A 527 19.79 22.75 -23.78
CA SER A 527 19.48 21.44 -24.40
C SER A 527 18.35 21.56 -25.43
N ILE A 528 17.50 22.56 -25.24
CA ILE A 528 16.29 22.83 -26.00
C ILE A 528 16.57 23.61 -27.29
N LEU A 529 17.67 24.35 -27.35
CA LEU A 529 18.08 25.15 -28.51
C LEU A 529 19.06 24.40 -29.45
N ASN A 530 19.79 23.38 -28.99
CA ASN A 530 20.93 22.82 -29.74
C ASN A 530 20.70 21.44 -30.40
N ARG A 531 19.57 20.75 -30.22
CA ARG A 531 19.20 19.58 -31.06
C ARG A 531 18.54 20.01 -32.37
N ILE A 532 19.25 20.81 -33.17
CA ILE A 532 18.76 21.32 -34.48
C ILE A 532 19.42 20.61 -35.69
N GLY A 533 20.31 19.63 -35.49
CA GLY A 533 21.17 19.14 -36.59
C GLY A 533 20.98 17.71 -37.13
N GLU A 534 20.80 16.69 -36.30
CA GLU A 534 21.40 15.38 -36.66
C GLU A 534 20.46 14.18 -36.92
N LYS A 535 19.17 14.20 -36.57
CA LYS A 535 18.30 13.01 -36.78
C LYS A 535 17.46 13.00 -38.07
N LEU A 536 17.58 13.99 -38.96
CA LEU A 536 16.82 14.03 -40.23
C LEU A 536 17.70 13.94 -41.50
N LYS A 537 19.00 13.66 -41.39
CA LYS A 537 19.90 13.48 -42.55
C LYS A 537 20.26 12.02 -42.90
N GLY A 538 19.72 11.04 -42.20
CA GLY A 538 20.00 9.62 -42.46
C GLY A 538 18.92 8.88 -43.23
N ASN A 539 18.49 9.37 -44.40
CA ASN A 539 17.79 8.51 -45.40
C ASN A 539 17.63 9.15 -46.79
N LYS A 540 18.73 9.65 -47.37
CA LYS A 540 18.80 9.92 -48.82
C LYS A 540 20.20 9.63 -49.38
N SER A 541 20.49 8.35 -49.62
CA SER A 541 21.42 7.93 -50.67
C SER A 541 21.33 6.42 -50.87
N GLY A 542 20.73 5.98 -51.98
CA GLY A 542 20.67 4.57 -52.34
C GLY A 542 19.77 4.22 -53.52
N SER A 543 19.79 5.01 -54.60
CA SER A 543 19.31 4.55 -55.90
C SER A 543 20.08 5.26 -57.02
N LYS A 544 21.11 4.60 -57.52
CA LYS A 544 21.48 4.58 -58.93
C LYS A 544 22.01 3.20 -59.25
#